data_AF-A0AAD7B3H6-F1
#
_entry.id   AF-A0AAD7B3H6-F1
#
_cell.length_a   1.000
_cell.length_b   1.000
_cell.length_c   1.000
_cell.angle_alpha   90.00
_cell.angle_beta   90.00
_cell.angle_gamma   90.00
#
_symmetry.space_group_name_H-M   'P 1'
#
loop_
_entity.id
_entity.type
_entity.pdbx_description
1 polymer ?
#
loop_
_entity_poly.entity_id
_entity_poly.type
_entity_poly.pdbx_seq_one_letter_code
_entity_poly.pdbx_strand_id
1 'polypeptide(L)'
;MVHRPADSRLLANLLSQEKDYAKHLGTFLDHSNASLASVTAYASASSPESAQVILAVAASLASADDALRHYAAAVDRWRDYLKGLKALEDEVGNIMRDREILVTRLIKASKPTSHSSSSPTQSQTSLASTSNSKLAAAQTELQACEAHLATKELELRVHRSALVSEGLAQRCHALAECGQRWSEAGRRAVLALPLPFVLLHRY
;
A
#
# COMPACT_ATOMS: atom_id res chain seq x y z
N MET A 1 -13.11 16.22 17.45
CA MET A 1 -11.76 16.24 16.85
C MET A 1 -11.86 16.83 15.46
N VAL A 2 -11.14 17.92 15.18
CA VAL A 2 -11.15 18.58 13.87
C VAL A 2 -10.68 17.59 12.80
N HIS A 3 -11.48 17.37 11.77
CA HIS A 3 -11.17 16.48 10.65
C HIS A 3 -10.04 17.12 9.83
N ARG A 4 -8.79 16.96 10.28
CA ARG A 4 -7.63 17.34 9.48
C ARG A 4 -7.56 16.36 8.31
N PRO A 5 -7.57 16.81 7.04
CA PRO A 5 -7.31 15.92 5.91
C PRO A 5 -5.96 15.25 6.15
N ALA A 6 -5.89 13.93 5.94
CA ALA A 6 -4.61 13.24 5.98
C ALA A 6 -3.70 13.88 4.92
N ASP A 7 -2.44 14.13 5.28
CA ASP A 7 -1.47 14.67 4.34
C ASP A 7 -1.15 13.58 3.29
N SER A 8 -1.73 13.73 2.10
CA SER A 8 -1.60 12.76 1.00
C SER A 8 -0.16 12.49 0.58
N ARG A 9 0.77 13.37 0.97
CA ARG A 9 2.21 13.22 0.75
C ARG A 9 2.81 12.12 1.63
N LEU A 10 2.26 11.87 2.81
CA LEU A 10 2.77 10.85 3.73
C LEU A 10 2.55 9.44 3.17
N LEU A 11 1.34 9.16 2.66
CA LEU A 11 1.04 7.86 2.03
C LEU A 11 1.84 7.67 0.73
N ALA A 12 2.00 8.73 -0.06
CA ALA A 12 2.83 8.68 -1.26
C ALA A 12 4.30 8.37 -0.94
N ASN A 13 4.84 8.97 0.14
CA ASN A 13 6.20 8.66 0.61
C ASN A 13 6.31 7.20 1.06
N LEU A 14 5.38 6.74 1.91
CA LEU A 14 5.35 5.34 2.35
C LEU A 14 5.32 4.36 1.16
N LEU A 15 4.46 4.61 0.16
CA LEU A 15 4.40 3.81 -1.07
C LEU A 15 5.73 3.78 -1.83
N SER A 16 6.44 4.90 -1.88
CA SER A 16 7.78 4.98 -2.48
C SER A 16 8.78 4.11 -1.72
N GLN A 17 8.84 4.25 -0.40
CA GLN A 17 9.77 3.48 0.43
C GLN A 17 9.48 1.98 0.36
N GLU A 18 8.21 1.59 0.40
CA GLU A 18 7.81 0.18 0.28
C GLU A 18 8.13 -0.39 -1.11
N LYS A 19 8.00 0.40 -2.18
CA LYS A 19 8.45 0.01 -3.52
C LYS A 19 9.94 -0.29 -3.56
N ASP A 20 10.75 0.61 -2.99
CA ASP A 20 12.19 0.41 -2.96
C ASP A 20 12.56 -0.78 -2.09
N TYR A 21 11.92 -0.95 -0.93
CA TYR A 21 12.11 -2.12 -0.08
C TYR A 21 11.80 -3.44 -0.80
N ALA A 22 10.65 -3.55 -1.46
CA ALA A 22 10.27 -4.75 -2.24
C ALA A 22 11.28 -5.04 -3.36
N LYS A 23 11.76 -3.99 -4.05
CA LYS A 23 12.80 -4.12 -5.07
C LYS A 23 14.10 -4.69 -4.49
N HIS A 24 14.54 -4.21 -3.33
CA HIS A 24 15.75 -4.73 -2.69
C HIS A 24 15.60 -6.19 -2.24
N LEU A 25 14.42 -6.61 -1.78
CA LEU A 25 14.14 -8.02 -1.49
C LEU A 25 14.28 -8.89 -2.75
N GLY A 26 13.74 -8.43 -3.88
CA GLY A 26 13.91 -9.11 -5.18
C GLY A 26 15.39 -9.23 -5.57
N THR A 27 16.13 -8.13 -5.53
CA THR A 27 17.57 -8.14 -5.82
C THR A 27 18.34 -9.08 -4.88
N PHE A 28 18.01 -9.12 -3.59
CA PHE A 28 18.64 -10.04 -2.64
C PHE A 28 18.40 -11.50 -3.04
N LEU A 29 17.16 -11.85 -3.42
CA LEU A 29 16.80 -13.20 -3.86
C LEU A 29 17.55 -13.61 -5.14
N ASP A 30 17.77 -12.69 -6.07
CA ASP A 30 18.57 -12.95 -7.28
C ASP A 30 20.03 -13.30 -6.93
N HIS A 31 20.64 -12.55 -6.00
CA HIS A 31 21.99 -12.86 -5.51
C HIS A 31 22.02 -14.18 -4.74
N SER A 32 20.99 -14.48 -3.95
CA SER A 32 20.90 -15.75 -3.22
C SER A 32 20.82 -16.94 -4.19
N ASN A 33 20.01 -16.85 -5.24
CA ASN A 33 19.93 -17.86 -6.30
C ASN A 33 21.28 -18.07 -7.00
N ALA A 34 21.99 -17.00 -7.35
CA ALA A 34 23.31 -17.09 -7.99
C ALA A 34 24.35 -17.73 -7.06
N SER A 35 24.31 -17.39 -5.76
CA SER A 35 25.17 -17.99 -4.73
C SER A 35 24.87 -19.49 -4.59
N LEU A 36 23.59 -19.87 -4.49
CA LEU A 36 23.16 -21.26 -4.39
C LEU A 36 23.59 -22.08 -5.62
N ALA A 37 23.46 -21.53 -6.82
CA ALA A 37 23.94 -22.17 -8.04
C ALA A 37 25.46 -22.39 -8.00
N SER A 38 26.22 -21.40 -7.51
CA SER A 38 27.68 -21.49 -7.39
C SER A 38 28.10 -22.54 -6.35
N VAL A 39 27.42 -22.61 -5.20
CA VAL A 39 27.66 -23.63 -4.17
C VAL A 39 27.35 -25.03 -4.69
N THR A 40 26.25 -25.18 -5.42
CA THR A 40 25.85 -26.46 -6.03
C THR A 40 26.86 -26.90 -7.10
N ALA A 41 27.34 -25.97 -7.93
CA ALA A 41 28.40 -26.24 -8.90
C ALA A 41 29.71 -26.66 -8.20
N TYR A 42 30.08 -25.98 -7.11
CA TYR A 42 31.26 -26.36 -6.32
C TYR A 42 31.13 -27.77 -5.72
N ALA A 43 29.92 -28.16 -5.27
CA ALA A 43 29.67 -29.52 -4.81
C ALA A 43 29.98 -30.57 -5.90
N SER A 44 29.64 -30.28 -7.16
CA SER A 44 29.91 -31.19 -8.29
C SER A 44 31.41 -31.40 -8.58
N ALA A 45 32.25 -30.44 -8.18
CA ALA A 45 33.70 -30.51 -8.31
C ALA A 45 34.39 -31.07 -7.05
N SER A 46 33.62 -31.45 -6.02
CA SER A 46 34.15 -31.92 -4.74
C SER A 46 34.23 -33.46 -4.67
N SER A 47 34.92 -33.99 -3.66
CA SER A 47 34.86 -35.43 -3.35
C SER A 47 33.43 -35.85 -3.01
N PRO A 48 33.05 -37.12 -3.20
CA PRO A 48 31.67 -37.58 -2.95
C PRO A 48 31.15 -37.24 -1.54
N GLU A 49 31.98 -37.41 -0.51
CA GLU A 49 31.65 -37.13 0.89
C GLU A 49 31.39 -35.62 1.11
N SER A 50 32.29 -34.76 0.61
CA SER A 50 32.14 -33.31 0.70
C SER A 50 30.94 -32.81 -0.11
N ALA A 51 30.73 -33.36 -1.31
CA ALA A 51 29.61 -33.00 -2.18
C ALA A 51 28.25 -33.27 -1.48
N GLN A 52 28.10 -34.39 -0.78
CA GLN A 52 26.89 -34.71 -0.03
C GLN A 52 26.60 -33.68 1.07
N VAL A 53 27.61 -33.27 1.83
CA VAL A 53 27.48 -32.24 2.88
C VAL A 53 27.12 -30.88 2.27
N ILE A 54 27.83 -30.48 1.21
CA ILE A 54 27.60 -29.19 0.54
C ILE A 54 26.17 -29.13 -0.02
N LEU A 55 25.69 -30.21 -0.65
CA LEU A 55 24.34 -30.28 -1.19
C LEU A 55 23.26 -30.24 -0.09
N ALA A 56 23.51 -30.88 1.06
CA ALA A 56 22.59 -30.82 2.20
C ALA A 56 22.49 -29.40 2.80
N VAL A 57 23.62 -28.69 2.89
CA VAL A 57 23.64 -27.28 3.29
C VAL A 57 22.96 -26.39 2.24
N ALA A 58 23.24 -26.60 0.95
CA ALA A 58 22.61 -25.88 -0.15
C ALA A 58 21.08 -26.03 -0.12
N ALA A 59 20.56 -27.24 0.12
CA ALA A 59 19.13 -27.48 0.28
C ALA A 59 18.51 -26.70 1.46
N SER A 60 19.27 -26.54 2.55
CA SER A 60 18.82 -25.73 3.70
C SER A 60 18.79 -24.23 3.36
N LEU A 61 19.80 -23.72 2.64
CA LEU A 61 19.83 -22.34 2.15
C LEU A 61 18.67 -22.06 1.18
N ALA A 62 18.43 -22.96 0.22
CA ALA A 62 17.31 -22.86 -0.72
C ALA A 62 15.95 -22.76 0.00
N SER A 63 15.78 -23.53 1.08
CA SER A 63 14.56 -23.48 1.91
C SER A 63 14.42 -22.15 2.68
N ALA A 64 15.52 -21.51 3.06
CA ALA A 64 15.50 -20.17 3.65
C ALA A 64 15.13 -19.11 2.61
N ASP A 65 15.65 -19.23 1.38
CA ASP A 65 15.28 -18.35 0.27
C ASP A 65 13.79 -18.47 -0.08
N ASP A 66 13.24 -19.69 -0.08
CA ASP A 66 11.81 -19.90 -0.28
C ASP A 66 10.99 -19.13 0.77
N ALA A 67 11.38 -19.20 2.04
CA ALA A 67 10.71 -18.46 3.10
C ALA A 67 10.74 -16.94 2.84
N LEU A 68 11.89 -16.43 2.38
CA LEU A 68 12.03 -15.02 2.03
C LEU A 68 11.18 -14.62 0.82
N ARG A 69 11.02 -15.48 -0.19
CA ARG A 69 10.11 -15.25 -1.33
C ARG A 69 8.66 -15.08 -0.86
N HIS A 70 8.22 -15.89 0.11
CA HIS A 70 6.88 -15.78 0.67
C HIS A 70 6.68 -14.44 1.42
N TYR A 71 7.69 -14.01 2.18
CA TYR A 71 7.66 -12.70 2.83
C TYR A 71 7.69 -11.54 1.83
N ALA A 72 8.52 -11.61 0.78
CA ALA A 72 8.56 -10.62 -0.29
C ALA A 72 7.18 -10.47 -0.97
N ALA A 73 6.50 -11.59 -1.25
CA ALA A 73 5.14 -11.56 -1.79
C ALA A 73 4.13 -10.92 -0.82
N ALA A 74 4.30 -11.08 0.50
CA ALA A 74 3.46 -10.40 1.49
C ALA A 74 3.71 -8.88 1.51
N VAL A 75 4.95 -8.45 1.32
CA VAL A 75 5.30 -7.02 1.17
C VAL A 75 4.64 -6.43 -0.09
N ASP A 76 4.61 -7.16 -1.21
CA ASP A 76 3.91 -6.68 -2.41
C ASP A 76 2.38 -6.60 -2.21
N ARG A 77 1.75 -7.57 -1.55
CA ARG A 77 0.33 -7.47 -1.16
C ARG A 77 0.05 -6.26 -0.27
N TRP A 78 0.92 -6.00 0.71
CA TRP A 78 0.86 -4.80 1.55
C TRP A 78 0.89 -3.52 0.72
N ARG A 79 1.76 -3.46 -0.30
CA ARG A 79 1.83 -2.32 -1.22
C ARG A 79 0.55 -2.14 -2.04
N ASP A 80 -0.07 -3.22 -2.46
CA ASP A 80 -1.33 -3.14 -3.22
C ASP A 80 -2.47 -2.59 -2.36
N TYR A 81 -2.55 -2.97 -1.08
CA TYR A 81 -3.47 -2.32 -0.13
C TYR A 81 -3.21 -0.82 0.01
N LEU A 82 -1.94 -0.41 0.13
CA LEU A 82 -1.57 1.01 0.20
C LEU A 82 -1.95 1.79 -1.07
N LYS A 83 -1.83 1.18 -2.25
CA LYS A 83 -2.27 1.79 -3.52
C LYS A 83 -3.78 1.98 -3.55
N GLY A 84 -4.54 0.98 -3.09
CA GLY A 84 -6.00 1.08 -2.96
C GLY A 84 -6.42 2.22 -2.03
N LEU A 85 -5.78 2.33 -0.86
CA LEU A 85 -6.00 3.44 0.06
C LEU A 85 -5.68 4.80 -0.58
N LYS A 86 -4.57 4.89 -1.33
CA LYS A 86 -4.16 6.14 -1.99
C LYS A 86 -5.17 6.57 -3.06
N ALA A 87 -5.72 5.63 -3.82
CA ALA A 87 -6.77 5.92 -4.79
C ALA A 87 -8.01 6.50 -4.10
N LEU A 88 -8.44 5.92 -2.97
CA LEU A 88 -9.56 6.45 -2.18
C LEU A 88 -9.27 7.84 -1.59
N GLU A 89 -8.04 8.11 -1.14
CA GLU A 89 -7.64 9.45 -0.68
C GLU A 89 -7.72 10.49 -1.82
N ASP A 90 -7.30 10.10 -3.02
CA ASP A 90 -7.38 10.96 -4.20
C ASP A 90 -8.84 11.21 -4.63
N GLU A 91 -9.69 10.18 -4.60
CA GLU A 91 -11.13 10.30 -4.86
C GLU A 91 -11.80 11.28 -3.89
N VAL A 92 -11.58 11.12 -2.58
CA VAL A 92 -12.11 12.05 -1.57
C VAL A 92 -11.58 13.47 -1.80
N GLY A 93 -10.29 13.61 -2.11
CA GLY A 93 -9.69 14.91 -2.44
C GLY A 93 -10.30 15.57 -3.69
N ASN A 94 -10.69 14.78 -4.69
CA ASN A 94 -11.39 15.28 -5.88
C ASN A 94 -12.79 15.79 -5.52
N ILE A 95 -13.56 15.01 -4.76
CA ILE A 95 -14.93 15.38 -4.36
C ILE A 95 -14.90 16.63 -3.46
N MET A 96 -13.91 16.77 -2.58
CA MET A 96 -13.75 17.99 -1.76
C MET A 96 -13.51 19.23 -2.62
N ARG A 97 -12.72 19.12 -3.70
CA ARG A 97 -12.51 20.23 -4.65
C ARG A 97 -13.79 20.56 -5.40
N ASP A 98 -14.53 19.55 -5.86
CA ASP A 98 -15.83 19.76 -6.51
C ASP A 98 -16.82 20.46 -5.58
N ARG A 99 -16.86 20.05 -4.31
CA ARG A 99 -17.67 20.72 -3.27
C ARG A 99 -17.29 22.21 -3.14
N GLU A 100 -16.00 22.55 -3.10
CA GLU A 100 -15.55 23.96 -3.05
C GLU A 100 -16.01 24.77 -4.27
N ILE A 101 -15.98 24.17 -5.47
CA ILE A 101 -16.48 24.78 -6.70
C ILE A 101 -18.00 25.00 -6.59
N LEU A 102 -18.76 24.01 -6.12
CA LEU A 102 -20.21 24.10 -5.95
C LEU A 102 -20.61 25.15 -4.91
N VAL A 103 -19.90 25.22 -3.77
CA VAL A 103 -20.09 26.28 -2.77
C VAL A 103 -19.83 27.66 -3.38
N THR A 104 -18.77 27.81 -4.15
CA THR A 104 -18.47 29.07 -4.85
C THR A 104 -19.57 29.46 -5.85
N ARG A 105 -20.11 28.49 -6.60
CA ARG A 105 -21.24 28.70 -7.51
C ARG A 105 -22.51 29.11 -6.76
N LEU A 106 -22.80 28.46 -5.64
CA LEU A 106 -23.95 28.78 -4.78
C LEU A 106 -23.86 30.21 -4.25
N ILE A 107 -22.69 30.63 -3.74
CA ILE A 107 -22.44 32.01 -3.27
C ILE A 107 -22.64 33.03 -4.40
N LYS A 108 -22.22 32.70 -5.62
CA LYS A 108 -22.43 33.58 -6.79
C LYS A 108 -23.92 33.68 -7.17
N ALA A 109 -24.65 32.56 -7.11
CA ALA A 109 -26.08 32.52 -7.42
C ALA A 109 -26.96 33.18 -6.34
N SER A 110 -26.50 33.23 -5.09
CA SER A 110 -27.21 33.84 -3.96
C SER A 110 -27.01 35.35 -3.84
N LYS A 111 -26.10 35.96 -4.61
CA LYS A 111 -25.93 37.42 -4.63
C LYS A 111 -27.05 38.08 -5.45
N PRO A 112 -27.77 39.08 -4.90
CA PRO A 112 -28.74 39.83 -5.68
C PRO A 112 -28.03 40.56 -6.82
N THR A 113 -28.57 40.48 -8.04
CA THR A 113 -28.10 41.21 -9.22
C THR A 113 -28.32 42.72 -9.01
N SER A 114 -27.43 43.37 -8.28
CA SER A 114 -27.37 44.84 -8.18
C SER A 114 -26.56 45.37 -9.37
N HIS A 115 -27.17 45.40 -10.55
CA HIS A 115 -26.69 46.25 -11.63
C HIS A 115 -27.36 47.61 -11.52
N SER A 116 -26.61 48.56 -10.94
CA SER A 116 -26.90 49.99 -11.00
C SER A 116 -26.62 50.52 -12.41
N SER A 117 -27.65 50.59 -13.26
CA SER A 117 -27.72 51.57 -14.36
C SER A 117 -29.13 51.65 -14.94
N SER A 118 -29.82 52.75 -14.60
CA SER A 118 -30.75 53.54 -15.43
C SER A 118 -31.88 52.85 -16.22
N SER A 119 -33.10 53.21 -15.80
CA SER A 119 -34.31 53.49 -16.61
C SER A 119 -35.40 52.41 -16.75
N PRO A 120 -36.69 52.81 -16.79
CA PRO A 120 -37.82 51.95 -16.45
C PRO A 120 -38.62 51.56 -17.68
N THR A 121 -38.77 50.26 -18.00
CA THR A 121 -39.92 49.81 -18.78
C THR A 121 -40.17 48.31 -18.60
N GLN A 122 -41.33 48.02 -18.01
CA GLN A 122 -42.20 46.85 -18.17
C GLN A 122 -41.57 45.50 -18.57
N SER A 123 -41.52 44.57 -17.60
CA SER A 123 -41.91 43.14 -17.68
C SER A 123 -41.22 42.37 -16.53
N GLN A 124 -41.65 42.63 -15.29
CA GLN A 124 -41.03 42.10 -14.07
C GLN A 124 -41.85 40.96 -13.46
N THR A 125 -41.88 39.79 -14.10
CA THR A 125 -42.42 38.57 -13.45
C THR A 125 -41.66 37.29 -13.81
N SER A 126 -40.91 37.26 -14.91
CA SER A 126 -40.22 36.04 -15.38
C SER A 126 -38.75 35.90 -14.93
N LEU A 127 -38.03 36.99 -14.66
CA LEU A 127 -36.61 36.92 -14.27
C LEU A 127 -36.38 36.39 -12.84
N ALA A 128 -37.24 36.76 -11.88
CA ALA A 128 -37.12 36.31 -10.48
C ALA A 128 -37.41 34.81 -10.31
N SER A 129 -38.25 34.24 -11.17
CA SER A 129 -38.53 32.80 -11.18
C SER A 129 -37.31 31.98 -11.64
N THR A 130 -36.54 32.52 -12.59
CA THR A 130 -35.34 31.88 -13.16
C THR A 130 -34.14 31.93 -12.20
N SER A 131 -34.00 32.96 -11.38
CA SER A 131 -32.96 33.01 -10.35
C SER A 131 -33.22 32.01 -9.22
N ASN A 132 -34.48 31.85 -8.82
CA ASN A 132 -34.87 30.88 -7.80
C ASN A 132 -34.69 29.43 -8.27
N SER A 133 -34.97 29.13 -9.55
CA SER A 133 -34.73 27.79 -10.10
C SER A 133 -33.24 27.45 -10.22
N LYS A 134 -32.39 28.41 -10.61
CA LYS A 134 -30.93 28.24 -10.64
C LYS A 134 -30.33 28.04 -9.25
N LEU A 135 -30.84 28.78 -8.26
CA LEU A 135 -30.42 28.62 -6.87
C LEU A 135 -30.84 27.27 -6.29
N ALA A 136 -32.07 26.83 -6.54
CA ALA A 136 -32.56 25.50 -6.12
C ALA A 136 -31.77 24.36 -6.79
N ALA A 137 -31.42 24.50 -8.07
CA ALA A 137 -30.58 23.53 -8.78
C ALA A 137 -29.18 23.45 -8.18
N ALA A 138 -28.53 24.59 -7.90
CA ALA A 138 -27.21 24.63 -7.27
C ALA A 138 -27.21 24.04 -5.85
N GLN A 139 -28.29 24.26 -5.08
CA GLN A 139 -28.47 23.63 -3.76
C GLN A 139 -28.61 22.11 -3.86
N THR A 140 -29.39 21.63 -4.83
CA THR A 140 -29.59 20.19 -5.06
C THR A 140 -28.28 19.50 -5.46
N GLU A 141 -27.50 20.13 -6.36
CA GLU A 141 -26.20 19.61 -6.80
C GLU A 141 -25.19 19.56 -5.64
N LEU A 142 -25.14 20.61 -4.81
CA LEU A 142 -24.28 20.64 -3.63
C LEU A 142 -24.68 19.55 -2.62
N GLN A 143 -25.98 19.36 -2.37
CA GLN A 143 -26.46 18.34 -1.43
C GLN A 143 -26.12 16.92 -1.92
N ALA A 144 -26.23 16.66 -3.23
CA ALA A 144 -25.82 15.38 -3.82
C ALA A 144 -24.31 15.15 -3.68
N CYS A 145 -23.50 16.19 -3.90
CA CYS A 145 -22.05 16.15 -3.70
C CYS A 145 -21.68 15.84 -2.24
N GLU A 146 -22.36 16.47 -1.27
CA GLU A 146 -22.12 16.24 0.15
C GLU A 146 -22.51 14.82 0.60
N ALA A 147 -23.61 14.27 0.08
CA ALA A 147 -24.00 12.88 0.34
C ALA A 147 -22.97 11.88 -0.23
N HIS A 148 -22.45 12.14 -1.43
CA HIS A 148 -21.39 11.34 -2.03
C HIS A 148 -20.09 11.43 -1.22
N LEU A 149 -19.70 12.64 -0.82
CA LEU A 149 -18.52 12.86 0.03
C LEU A 149 -18.61 12.08 1.33
N ALA A 150 -19.74 12.15 2.04
CA ALA A 150 -19.95 11.42 3.29
C ALA A 150 -19.82 9.90 3.09
N THR A 151 -20.31 9.37 1.97
CA THR A 151 -20.19 7.94 1.63
C THR A 151 -18.72 7.56 1.42
N LYS A 152 -17.98 8.36 0.66
CA LYS A 152 -16.56 8.10 0.37
C LYS A 152 -15.65 8.31 1.58
N GLU A 153 -15.96 9.25 2.46
CA GLU A 153 -15.26 9.42 3.73
C GLU A 153 -15.45 8.22 4.66
N LEU A 154 -16.66 7.63 4.69
CA LEU A 154 -16.92 6.40 5.43
C LEU A 154 -16.12 5.22 4.85
N GLU A 155 -16.16 5.04 3.52
CA GLU A 155 -15.38 4.01 2.82
C GLU A 155 -13.87 4.15 3.14
N LEU A 156 -13.33 5.36 3.04
CA LEU A 156 -11.93 5.66 3.37
C LEU A 156 -11.60 5.31 4.82
N ARG A 157 -12.48 5.60 5.79
CA ARG A 157 -12.27 5.25 7.20
C ARG A 157 -12.24 3.74 7.41
N VAL A 158 -13.17 3.02 6.81
CA VAL A 158 -13.23 1.54 6.89
C VAL A 158 -11.96 0.95 6.27
N HIS A 159 -11.56 1.43 5.10
CA HIS A 159 -10.38 0.92 4.40
C HIS A 159 -9.09 1.20 5.17
N ARG A 160 -8.94 2.39 5.78
CA ARG A 160 -7.80 2.67 6.68
C ARG A 160 -7.74 1.71 7.87
N SER A 161 -8.89 1.43 8.48
CA SER A 161 -8.97 0.50 9.61
C SER A 161 -8.58 -0.93 9.20
N ALA A 162 -9.12 -1.41 8.07
CA ALA A 162 -8.80 -2.72 7.52
C ALA A 162 -7.31 -2.82 7.14
N LEU A 163 -6.76 -1.79 6.50
CA LEU A 163 -5.34 -1.76 6.13
C LEU A 163 -4.42 -1.88 7.35
N VAL A 164 -4.71 -1.18 8.45
CA VAL A 164 -3.91 -1.26 9.68
C VAL A 164 -4.09 -2.60 10.39
N SER A 165 -5.32 -3.10 10.50
CA SER A 165 -5.59 -4.33 11.26
C SER A 165 -5.26 -5.61 10.51
N GLU A 166 -5.62 -5.69 9.23
CA GLU A 166 -5.45 -6.89 8.40
C GLU A 166 -4.18 -6.81 7.56
N GLY A 167 -3.92 -5.67 6.91
CA GLY A 167 -2.78 -5.50 6.01
C GLY A 167 -1.44 -5.64 6.74
N LEU A 168 -1.27 -4.93 7.86
CA LEU A 168 -0.07 -5.07 8.68
C LEU A 168 0.01 -6.44 9.35
N ALA A 169 -1.11 -7.00 9.82
CA ALA A 169 -1.11 -8.33 10.42
C ALA A 169 -0.61 -9.38 9.43
N GLN A 170 -1.09 -9.38 8.18
CA GLN A 170 -0.63 -10.30 7.13
C GLN A 170 0.88 -10.19 6.89
N ARG A 171 1.41 -8.96 6.83
CA ARG A 171 2.87 -8.74 6.69
C ARG A 171 3.65 -9.25 7.89
N CYS A 172 3.19 -8.97 9.11
CA CYS A 172 3.83 -9.42 10.34
C CYS A 172 3.80 -10.94 10.48
N HIS A 173 2.69 -11.59 10.11
CA HIS A 173 2.59 -13.06 10.09
C HIS A 173 3.60 -13.67 9.11
N ALA A 174 3.67 -13.16 7.88
CA ALA A 174 4.65 -13.62 6.91
C ALA A 174 6.10 -13.41 7.37
N LEU A 175 6.38 -12.30 8.09
CA LEU A 175 7.69 -12.05 8.68
C LEU A 175 8.02 -13.08 9.77
N ALA A 176 7.08 -13.39 10.65
CA ALA A 176 7.26 -14.39 11.71
C ALA A 176 7.50 -15.79 11.13
N GLU A 177 6.70 -16.19 10.14
CA GLU A 177 6.87 -17.46 9.43
C GLU A 177 8.23 -17.54 8.72
N CYS A 178 8.67 -16.43 8.10
CA CYS A 178 9.99 -16.35 7.47
C CYS A 178 11.11 -16.60 8.50
N GLY A 179 11.06 -15.90 9.64
CA GLY A 179 12.04 -16.06 10.73
C GLY A 179 12.07 -17.48 11.32
N GLN A 180 10.90 -18.11 11.46
CA GLN A 180 10.81 -19.50 11.89
C GLN A 180 11.50 -20.45 10.90
N ARG A 181 11.16 -20.35 9.61
CA ARG A 181 11.74 -21.21 8.55
C ARG A 181 13.25 -21.01 8.42
N TRP A 182 13.74 -19.78 8.57
CA TRP A 182 15.19 -19.50 8.61
C TRP A 182 15.86 -20.19 9.78
N SER A 183 15.25 -20.14 10.97
CA SER A 183 15.78 -20.81 12.16
C SER A 183 15.84 -22.33 11.98
N GLU A 184 14.82 -22.92 11.37
CA GLU A 184 14.76 -24.35 11.07
C GLU A 184 15.78 -24.75 9.98
N ALA A 185 15.91 -23.95 8.93
CA ALA A 185 16.90 -24.14 7.88
C ALA A 185 18.34 -24.08 8.44
N GLY A 186 18.64 -23.08 9.28
CA GLY A 186 19.95 -22.95 9.92
C GLY A 186 20.29 -24.16 10.80
N ARG A 187 19.33 -24.65 11.61
CA ARG A 187 19.52 -25.86 12.41
C ARG A 187 19.79 -27.09 11.54
N ARG A 188 19.02 -27.28 10.45
CA ARG A 188 19.25 -28.39 9.50
C ARG A 188 20.62 -28.31 8.86
N ALA A 189 21.06 -27.13 8.45
CA ALA A 189 22.38 -26.92 7.86
C ALA A 189 23.50 -27.30 8.83
N VAL A 190 23.42 -26.87 10.09
CA VAL A 190 24.42 -27.22 11.12
C VAL A 190 24.46 -28.72 11.40
N LEU A 191 23.30 -29.38 11.46
CA LEU A 191 23.23 -30.84 11.65
C LEU A 191 23.79 -31.64 10.47
N ALA A 192 23.79 -31.08 9.26
CA ALA A 192 24.35 -31.72 8.08
C ALA A 192 25.88 -31.66 8.04
N LEU A 193 26.51 -30.78 8.84
CA LEU A 193 27.96 -30.68 8.91
C LEU A 193 28.53 -31.84 9.72
N PRO A 194 29.67 -32.42 9.29
CA PRO A 194 30.37 -33.42 10.08
C PRO A 194 30.83 -32.80 11.41
N LEU A 195 30.77 -33.58 12.49
CA LEU A 195 31.28 -33.17 13.79
C LEU A 195 32.78 -32.82 13.67
N PRO A 196 33.27 -31.80 14.40
CA PRO A 196 34.68 -31.47 14.40
C PRO A 196 35.52 -32.68 14.82
N PHE A 197 36.59 -32.93 14.08
CA PHE A 197 37.57 -34.03 14.28
C PHE A 197 38.14 -34.12 15.70
N VAL A 198 38.00 -33.06 16.51
CA VAL A 198 38.51 -32.92 17.88
C VAL A 198 37.85 -33.89 18.88
N LEU A 199 36.68 -34.47 18.55
CA LEU A 199 36.01 -35.45 19.42
C LEU A 199 36.35 -36.92 19.13
N LEU A 200 37.06 -37.21 18.03
CA LEU A 200 37.35 -38.59 17.60
C LEU A 200 38.68 -39.17 18.14
N HIS A 201 39.51 -38.37 18.80
CA HIS A 201 40.79 -38.81 19.41
C HIS A 201 40.79 -38.78 20.95
N ARG A 202 39.61 -38.79 21.59
CA ARG A 202 39.47 -38.90 23.07
C ARG A 202 38.97 -40.28 23.53
N TYR A 203 39.27 -41.34 22.77
CA TYR A 203 39.12 -42.72 23.21
C TYR A 203 40.29 -43.57 22.71
#